data_AF-A0A5C5XQC2-F1
#
_entry.id   AF-A0A5C5XQC2-F1
#
_cell.length_a   1.000
_cell.length_b   1.000
_cell.length_c   1.000
_cell.angle_alpha   90.00
_cell.angle_beta   90.00
_cell.angle_gamma   90.00
#
_symmetry.space_group_name_H-M   'P 1'
#
loop_
_entity.id
_entity.type
_entity.pdbx_description
1 polymer ?
#
loop_
_entity_poly.entity_id
_entity_poly.type
_entity_poly.pdbx_seq_one_letter_code
_entity_poly.pdbx_strand_id
1 'polypeptide(L)'
;MAVRLSVLMLHPPGGGSTWHAHSDDMLGHLLGRPGLDVTLLERLPRSGEDSTETLALESIGGHIACLAWQDAADVLADLDRAGRPMVRRPHAGDPDCDQELAEPESAPPGRIYFFDMRRRGDAEAVLTELHKLLQTLQVSTFQIASASQPGGAPKAKETVSAPHRSPQPVSPPPRPKRSETRSATPTAPPADDLDRLVDELDAFDG
;
A
#
# COMPACT_ATOMS: atom_id res chain seq x y z
N MET A 1 -5.20 -14.39 7.73
CA MET A 1 -4.96 -12.95 7.97
C MET A 1 -4.54 -12.36 6.64
N ALA A 2 -5.18 -11.29 6.15
CA ALA A 2 -4.77 -10.67 4.89
C ALA A 2 -3.47 -9.87 5.15
N VAL A 3 -2.39 -10.23 4.46
CA VAL A 3 -1.11 -9.51 4.56
C VAL A 3 -1.28 -8.18 3.83
N ARG A 4 -0.88 -7.08 4.48
CA ARG A 4 -0.84 -5.74 3.89
C ARG A 4 0.62 -5.30 3.78
N LEU A 5 0.97 -4.69 2.66
CA LEU A 5 2.25 -4.03 2.45
C LEU A 5 2.05 -2.53 2.65
N SER A 6 2.80 -1.95 3.58
CA SER A 6 2.84 -0.50 3.74
C SER A 6 3.69 0.11 2.63
N VAL A 7 3.13 1.07 1.90
CA VAL A 7 3.75 1.79 0.80
C VAL A 7 3.91 3.24 1.24
N LEU A 8 5.15 3.65 1.48
CA LEU A 8 5.50 5.03 1.76
C LEU A 8 5.83 5.74 0.44
N MET A 9 5.08 6.77 0.10
CA MET A 9 5.35 7.62 -1.05
C MET A 9 5.89 8.97 -0.56
N LEU A 10 7.09 9.33 -0.99
CA LEU A 10 7.67 10.64 -0.72
C LEU A 10 7.39 11.58 -1.88
N HIS A 11 6.83 12.75 -1.59
CA HIS A 11 6.55 13.75 -2.61
C HIS A 11 7.88 14.20 -3.26
N PRO A 12 7.97 14.33 -4.61
CA PRO A 12 9.13 14.89 -5.26
C PRO A 12 9.55 16.25 -4.69
N PRO A 13 10.85 16.45 -4.39
CA PRO A 13 11.35 17.75 -3.95
C PRO A 13 11.41 18.74 -5.12
N GLY A 14 10.93 19.96 -4.90
CA GLY A 14 11.00 21.08 -5.86
C GLY A 14 9.76 21.23 -6.75
N GLY A 15 9.40 22.48 -7.10
CA GLY A 15 8.14 22.84 -7.78
C GLY A 15 8.07 22.53 -9.27
N GLY A 16 8.37 21.30 -9.69
CA GLY A 16 8.35 20.87 -11.08
C GLY A 16 7.07 20.12 -11.46
N SER A 17 6.21 20.71 -12.29
CA SER A 17 4.87 20.18 -12.63
C SER A 17 4.85 18.73 -13.14
N THR A 18 5.88 18.28 -13.86
CA THR A 18 5.90 16.93 -14.45
C THR A 18 6.11 15.82 -13.42
N TRP A 19 6.87 16.07 -12.35
CA TRP A 19 7.11 15.06 -11.32
C TRP A 19 5.95 15.00 -10.34
N HIS A 20 5.33 16.15 -10.04
CA HIS A 20 4.07 16.20 -9.28
C HIS A 20 2.96 15.46 -10.02
N ALA A 21 2.78 15.70 -11.33
CA ALA A 21 1.77 14.99 -12.13
C ALA A 21 2.02 13.46 -12.14
N HIS A 22 3.28 13.03 -12.24
CA HIS A 22 3.62 11.61 -12.16
C HIS A 22 3.37 11.02 -10.76
N SER A 23 3.62 11.79 -9.71
CA SER A 23 3.32 11.40 -8.33
C SER A 23 1.81 11.22 -8.12
N ASP A 24 1.01 12.16 -8.60
CA ASP A 24 -0.46 12.11 -8.48
C ASP A 24 -1.06 10.96 -9.28
N ASP A 25 -0.54 10.71 -10.48
CA ASP A 25 -0.94 9.56 -11.32
C ASP A 25 -0.64 8.24 -10.59
N MET A 26 0.60 8.07 -10.12
CA MET A 26 0.99 6.89 -9.36
C MET A 26 0.17 6.74 -8.06
N LEU A 27 -0.11 7.82 -7.35
CA LEU A 27 -0.98 7.78 -6.18
C LEU A 27 -2.39 7.30 -6.54
N GLY A 28 -2.95 7.79 -7.66
CA GLY A 28 -4.25 7.35 -8.19
C GLY A 28 -4.27 5.85 -8.51
N HIS A 29 -3.18 5.31 -9.04
CA HIS A 29 -3.04 3.88 -9.33
C HIS A 29 -2.93 3.00 -8.07
N LEU A 30 -2.34 3.52 -6.99
CA LEU A 30 -2.14 2.81 -5.72
C LEU A 30 -3.37 2.88 -4.80
N LEU A 31 -4.13 3.97 -4.85
CA LEU A 31 -5.31 4.18 -4.01
C LEU A 31 -6.39 3.12 -4.28
N GLY A 32 -6.91 2.54 -3.20
CA GLY A 32 -7.97 1.52 -3.26
C GLY A 32 -7.50 0.12 -3.70
N ARG A 33 -6.19 -0.09 -3.89
CA ARG A 33 -5.66 -1.42 -4.21
C ARG A 33 -5.69 -2.34 -2.99
N PRO A 34 -6.20 -3.59 -3.13
CA PRO A 34 -6.28 -4.51 -2.02
C PRO A 34 -4.89 -4.96 -1.57
N GLY A 35 -4.64 -4.93 -0.26
CA GLY A 35 -3.37 -5.39 0.32
C GLY A 35 -2.24 -4.37 0.28
N LEU A 36 -2.45 -3.17 -0.27
CA LEU A 36 -1.53 -2.05 -0.18
C LEU A 36 -2.09 -1.00 0.77
N ASP A 37 -1.22 -0.43 1.61
CA ASP A 37 -1.56 0.67 2.49
C ASP A 37 -0.64 1.86 2.20
N VAL A 38 -1.19 2.90 1.59
CA VAL A 38 -0.39 4.00 1.03
C VAL A 38 -0.36 5.15 2.02
N THR A 39 0.84 5.58 2.39
CA THR A 39 1.08 6.78 3.17
C THR A 39 1.88 7.76 2.31
N LEU A 40 1.31 8.93 2.04
CA LEU A 40 2.00 10.01 1.35
C LEU A 40 2.62 10.95 2.38
N LEU A 41 3.91 11.22 2.26
CA LEU A 41 4.60 12.24 3.04
C LEU A 41 5.21 13.29 2.11
N GLU A 42 5.06 14.56 2.46
CA GLU A 42 5.73 15.66 1.74
C GLU A 42 7.24 15.62 1.97
N ARG A 43 7.65 15.32 3.20
CA ARG A 43 9.05 15.20 3.62
C ARG A 43 9.16 14.20 4.77
N LEU A 44 10.37 13.68 4.97
CA LEU A 44 10.66 12.92 6.18
C LEU A 44 10.84 13.89 7.37
N PRO A 45 10.30 13.55 8.55
CA PRO A 45 10.42 14.40 9.74
C PRO A 45 11.87 14.47 10.21
N ARG A 46 12.26 15.60 10.81
CA ARG A 46 13.59 15.74 11.43
C ARG A 46 13.58 15.16 12.85
N SER A 47 14.76 14.82 13.37
CA SER A 47 14.89 14.27 14.73
C SER A 47 14.24 15.20 15.77
N GLY A 48 13.33 14.65 16.58
CA GLY A 48 12.69 15.39 17.67
C GLY A 48 11.64 16.41 17.23
N GLU A 49 11.20 16.36 15.97
CA GLU A 49 10.09 17.17 15.47
C GLU A 49 8.76 16.46 15.80
N ASP A 50 7.91 17.08 16.62
CA ASP A 50 6.51 16.67 16.82
C ASP A 50 5.67 17.15 15.64
N SER A 51 5.75 16.43 14.53
CA SER A 51 5.00 16.72 13.30
C SER A 51 4.02 15.61 12.94
N THR A 52 3.05 15.92 12.07
CA THR A 52 2.06 14.94 11.58
C THR A 52 2.75 13.80 10.82
N GLU A 53 3.84 14.09 10.14
CA GLU A 53 4.67 13.11 9.43
C GLU A 53 5.34 12.13 10.40
N THR A 54 5.72 12.58 11.60
CA THR A 54 6.28 11.71 12.65
C THR A 54 5.24 10.68 13.08
N LEU A 55 4.01 11.11 13.36
CA LEU A 55 2.90 10.22 13.72
C LEU A 55 2.55 9.24 12.58
N ALA A 56 2.54 9.74 11.34
CA ALA A 56 2.29 8.90 10.17
C ALA A 56 3.37 7.83 10.02
N LEU A 57 4.65 8.20 10.15
CA LEU A 57 5.77 7.28 10.06
C LEU A 57 5.76 6.25 11.21
N GLU A 58 5.42 6.67 12.43
CA GLU A 58 5.26 5.78 13.59
C GLU A 58 4.15 4.75 13.38
N SER A 59 3.05 5.14 12.75
CA SER A 59 1.93 4.24 12.45
C SER A 59 2.30 3.10 11.49
N ILE A 60 3.35 3.28 10.67
CA ILE A 60 3.76 2.30 9.68
C ILE A 60 4.57 1.17 10.34
N GLY A 61 3.95 0.02 10.61
CA GLY A 61 4.65 -1.14 11.19
C GLY A 61 5.39 -2.01 10.16
N GLY A 62 6.57 -2.54 10.54
CA GLY A 62 7.17 -3.70 9.88
C GLY A 62 7.91 -3.43 8.57
N HIS A 63 7.34 -3.87 7.45
CA HIS A 63 7.96 -3.83 6.12
C HIS A 63 7.37 -2.70 5.30
N ILE A 64 8.23 -1.85 4.73
CA ILE A 64 7.82 -0.67 3.96
C ILE A 64 8.34 -0.81 2.52
N ALA A 65 7.48 -0.59 1.54
CA ALA A 65 7.91 -0.25 0.20
C ALA A 65 7.97 1.28 0.07
N CYS A 66 9.12 1.84 -0.26
CA CYS A 66 9.31 3.27 -0.37
C CYS A 66 9.43 3.69 -1.84
N LEU A 67 8.55 4.58 -2.27
CA LEU A 67 8.53 5.22 -3.58
C LEU A 67 9.07 6.63 -3.41
N ALA A 68 10.24 6.93 -3.97
CA ALA A 68 10.87 8.23 -3.78
C ALA A 68 11.55 8.74 -5.06
N TRP A 69 11.63 10.07 -5.16
CA TRP A 69 12.38 10.80 -6.21
C TRP A 69 13.74 11.30 -5.72
N GLN A 70 14.20 10.74 -4.61
CA GLN A 70 15.51 11.02 -4.00
C GLN A 70 16.35 9.74 -4.07
N ASP A 71 17.63 9.85 -3.71
CA ASP A 71 18.45 8.65 -3.64
C ASP A 71 18.07 7.77 -2.45
N ALA A 72 18.22 6.46 -2.60
CA ALA A 72 17.95 5.52 -1.51
C ALA A 72 18.83 5.79 -0.30
N ALA A 73 20.09 6.17 -0.52
CA ALA A 73 21.02 6.50 0.57
C ALA A 73 20.55 7.72 1.36
N ASP A 74 20.03 8.74 0.68
CA ASP A 74 19.52 9.96 1.31
C ASP A 74 18.27 9.66 2.14
N VAL A 75 17.33 8.89 1.59
CA VAL A 75 16.10 8.49 2.28
C VAL A 75 16.39 7.63 3.52
N LEU A 76 17.36 6.71 3.43
CA LEU A 76 17.79 5.91 4.57
C LEU A 76 18.45 6.76 5.66
N ALA A 77 19.31 7.71 5.27
CA ALA A 77 19.94 8.63 6.21
C ALA A 77 18.92 9.54 6.90
N ASP A 78 17.88 9.96 6.19
CA ASP A 78 16.79 10.76 6.74
C ASP A 78 15.88 9.94 7.67
N LEU A 79 15.62 8.67 7.35
CA LEU A 79 14.89 7.75 8.25
C LEU A 79 15.68 7.43 9.53
N ASP A 80 16.99 7.22 9.41
CA ASP A 80 17.87 7.05 10.56
C ASP A 80 17.87 8.31 11.44
N ARG A 81 17.95 9.49 10.82
CA ARG A 81 17.81 10.78 11.51
C ARG A 81 16.43 10.92 12.18
N ALA A 82 15.36 10.46 11.54
CA ALA A 82 14.02 10.45 12.13
C ALA A 82 13.87 9.46 13.32
N GLY A 83 14.92 8.73 13.69
CA GLY A 83 14.91 7.76 14.78
C GLY A 83 14.32 6.41 14.36
N ARG A 84 14.21 6.14 13.06
CA ARG A 84 13.59 4.94 12.51
C ARG A 84 14.55 4.20 11.57
N PRO A 85 15.61 3.57 12.12
CA PRO A 85 16.57 2.86 11.31
C PRO A 85 15.89 1.71 10.56
N MET A 86 16.08 1.68 9.25
CA MET A 86 15.57 0.63 8.37
C MET A 86 16.69 0.04 7.55
N VAL A 87 16.55 -1.26 7.23
CA VAL A 87 17.52 -1.98 6.40
C VAL A 87 16.90 -2.15 5.02
N ARG A 88 17.55 -1.54 4.01
CA ARG A 88 17.18 -1.74 2.60
C ARG A 88 17.27 -3.22 2.28
N ARG A 89 16.32 -3.77 1.55
CA ARG A 89 16.35 -5.15 1.08
C ARG A 89 16.21 -5.19 -0.44
N PRO A 90 16.98 -6.06 -1.10
CA PRO A 90 16.91 -6.20 -2.54
C PRO A 90 15.53 -6.73 -2.95
N HIS A 91 15.04 -6.26 -4.10
CA HIS A 91 13.88 -6.80 -4.77
C HIS A 91 14.07 -6.77 -6.30
N ALA A 92 13.17 -7.39 -7.06
CA ALA A 92 13.34 -7.53 -8.51
C ALA A 92 13.43 -6.19 -9.26
N GLY A 93 12.71 -5.15 -8.80
CA GLY A 93 12.87 -3.76 -9.28
C GLY A 93 14.05 -2.94 -8.72
N ASP A 94 14.93 -3.50 -7.88
CA ASP A 94 16.05 -2.77 -7.25
C ASP A 94 17.40 -3.45 -7.53
N PRO A 95 17.97 -3.24 -8.73
CA PRO A 95 19.23 -3.86 -9.14
C PRO A 95 20.47 -3.23 -8.50
N ASP A 96 20.36 -2.03 -7.93
CA ASP A 96 21.49 -1.31 -7.32
C ASP A 96 21.66 -1.65 -5.83
N CYS A 97 20.82 -2.52 -5.26
CA CYS A 97 21.03 -3.04 -3.93
C CYS A 97 22.09 -4.16 -3.99
N ASP A 98 23.36 -3.79 -3.80
CA ASP A 98 24.40 -4.77 -3.51
C ASP A 98 23.98 -5.59 -2.27
N GLN A 99 23.98 -6.92 -2.41
CA GLN A 99 23.49 -7.87 -1.38
C GLN A 99 24.30 -7.86 -0.07
N GLU A 100 25.27 -6.98 0.08
CA GLU A 100 26.21 -6.91 1.19
C GLU A 100 25.61 -6.16 2.40
N LEU A 101 24.41 -6.54 2.83
CA LEU A 101 23.79 -5.96 4.02
C LEU A 101 24.12 -6.82 5.23
N ALA A 102 25.09 -6.33 6.01
CA ALA A 102 25.43 -6.84 7.33
C ALA A 102 24.16 -7.02 8.17
N GLU A 103 23.94 -8.23 8.67
CA GLU A 103 22.83 -8.50 9.58
C GLU A 103 23.08 -7.76 10.90
N PRO A 104 22.18 -6.88 11.35
CA PRO A 104 22.34 -6.24 12.65
C PRO A 104 22.17 -7.31 13.76
N GLU A 105 23.15 -7.39 14.66
CA GLU A 105 23.17 -8.31 15.82
C GLU A 105 22.08 -8.02 16.88
N SER A 106 21.31 -6.93 16.72
CA SER A 106 20.26 -6.53 17.65
C SER A 106 18.92 -6.36 16.92
N ALA A 107 17.82 -6.49 17.67
CA ALA A 107 16.41 -6.62 17.25
C ALA A 107 16.11 -6.14 15.82
N PRO A 108 15.43 -6.96 14.99
CA PRO A 108 15.39 -6.75 13.54
C PRO A 108 14.83 -5.36 13.21
N PRO A 109 15.63 -4.44 12.66
CA PRO A 109 15.11 -3.18 12.15
C PRO A 109 14.07 -3.46 11.06
N GLY A 110 13.14 -2.51 10.88
CA GLY A 110 12.17 -2.58 9.80
C GLY A 110 12.87 -2.75 8.45
N ARG A 111 12.24 -3.49 7.54
CA ARG A 111 12.79 -3.71 6.19
C ARG A 111 12.18 -2.67 5.26
N ILE A 112 13.02 -2.05 4.44
CA ILE A 112 12.57 -1.10 3.42
C ILE A 112 12.93 -1.63 2.03
N TYR A 113 11.97 -1.59 1.11
CA TYR A 113 12.11 -1.97 -0.30
C TYR A 113 12.05 -0.68 -1.11
N PHE A 114 13.15 -0.30 -1.75
CA PHE A 114 13.29 1.03 -2.34
C PHE A 114 13.01 1.02 -3.84
N PHE A 115 12.05 1.84 -4.26
CA PHE A 115 11.66 2.03 -5.64
C PHE A 115 12.06 3.44 -6.08
N ASP A 116 13.11 3.53 -6.91
CA ASP A 116 13.57 4.81 -7.46
C ASP A 116 12.62 5.28 -8.57
N MET A 117 11.83 6.31 -8.28
CA MET A 117 10.85 6.91 -9.20
C MET A 117 11.49 7.92 -10.17
N ARG A 118 12.78 8.27 -9.99
CA ARG A 118 13.53 9.16 -10.92
C ARG A 118 13.85 8.43 -12.22
N ARG A 119 14.11 7.12 -12.14
CA ARG A 119 14.27 6.25 -13.29
C ARG A 119 12.87 6.05 -13.88
N ARG A 120 12.49 6.87 -14.87
CA ARG A 120 11.18 6.83 -15.56
C ARG A 120 10.73 5.38 -15.78
N GLY A 121 9.90 4.90 -14.87
CA GLY A 121 9.25 3.61 -14.90
C GLY A 121 7.78 3.84 -15.13
N ASP A 122 7.17 2.99 -15.95
CA ASP A 122 5.72 2.95 -16.09
C ASP A 122 5.08 2.63 -14.73
N ALA A 123 4.02 3.36 -14.36
CA ALA A 123 3.29 3.15 -13.10
C ALA A 123 2.84 1.69 -12.97
N GLU A 124 2.43 1.07 -14.09
CA GLU A 124 2.03 -0.34 -14.15
C GLU A 124 3.19 -1.31 -13.85
N ALA A 125 4.43 -0.96 -14.24
CA ALA A 125 5.60 -1.77 -13.94
C ALA A 125 5.89 -1.73 -12.43
N VAL A 126 5.85 -0.56 -11.81
CA VAL A 126 6.04 -0.40 -10.36
C VAL A 126 4.95 -1.14 -9.59
N LEU A 127 3.69 -1.02 -9.99
CA LEU A 127 2.58 -1.77 -9.41
C LEU A 127 2.79 -3.28 -9.51
N THR A 128 3.23 -3.76 -10.68
CA THR A 128 3.49 -5.19 -10.89
C THR A 128 4.55 -5.70 -9.91
N GLU A 129 5.62 -4.93 -9.71
CA GLU A 129 6.68 -5.27 -8.76
C GLU A 129 6.22 -5.20 -7.30
N LEU A 130 5.40 -4.21 -6.93
CA LEU A 130 4.79 -4.13 -5.60
C LEU A 130 3.88 -5.33 -5.30
N HIS A 131 3.08 -5.78 -6.28
CA HIS A 131 2.25 -6.97 -6.11
C HIS A 131 3.08 -8.25 -5.99
N LYS A 132 4.15 -8.39 -6.79
CA LYS A 132 5.11 -9.50 -6.64
C LYS A 132 5.73 -9.50 -5.25
N LEU A 133 6.18 -8.33 -4.77
CA LEU A 133 6.73 -8.18 -3.42
C LEU A 133 5.70 -8.60 -2.36
N LEU A 134 4.46 -8.12 -2.45
CA LEU A 134 3.38 -8.54 -1.56
C LEU A 134 3.17 -10.06 -1.57
N GLN A 135 3.21 -10.71 -2.74
CA GLN A 135 3.11 -12.16 -2.87
C GLN A 135 4.29 -12.88 -2.20
N THR A 136 5.52 -12.37 -2.33
CA THR A 136 6.69 -12.97 -1.66
C THR A 136 6.63 -12.86 -0.15
N LEU A 137 6.00 -11.80 0.37
CA LEU A 137 5.78 -11.61 1.80
C LEU A 137 4.61 -12.44 2.34
N GLN A 138 3.69 -12.85 1.47
CA GLN A 138 2.58 -13.76 1.79
C GLN A 138 3.06 -15.22 1.86
N VAL A 139 3.89 -15.54 2.86
CA VAL A 139 4.20 -16.94 3.16
C VAL A 139 2.96 -17.61 3.74
N SER A 140 2.29 -18.43 2.92
CA SER A 140 1.25 -19.33 3.40
C SER A 140 1.90 -20.45 4.20
N THR A 141 1.97 -20.27 5.52
CA THR A 141 2.40 -21.32 6.44
C THR A 141 1.29 -22.35 6.55
N PHE A 142 1.46 -23.50 5.88
CA PHE A 142 0.63 -24.66 6.15
C PHE A 142 1.19 -25.37 7.38
N GLN A 143 0.33 -25.59 8.39
CA GLN A 143 0.67 -26.42 9.54
C GLN A 143 0.76 -27.87 9.05
N ILE A 144 1.97 -28.39 8.86
CA ILE A 144 2.18 -29.83 8.74
C ILE A 144 1.97 -30.41 10.13
N ALA A 145 0.73 -30.77 10.44
CA ALA A 145 0.44 -31.58 11.62
C ALA A 145 1.27 -32.85 11.51
N SER A 146 2.27 -33.00 12.38
CA SER A 146 3.03 -34.23 12.52
C SER A 146 2.04 -35.34 12.87
N ALA A 147 1.72 -36.17 11.87
CA ALA A 147 0.95 -37.39 12.04
C ALA A 147 1.81 -38.41 12.80
N SER A 148 2.00 -38.18 14.09
CA SER A 148 2.49 -39.19 15.02
C SER A 148 1.31 -39.72 15.80
N GLN A 149 0.53 -40.60 15.17
CA GLN A 149 -0.30 -41.56 15.87
C GLN A 149 -0.04 -42.94 15.24
N PRO A 150 0.43 -43.94 16.01
CA PRO A 150 0.68 -45.27 15.47
C PRO A 150 -0.69 -45.96 15.33
N GLY A 151 -1.08 -46.24 14.09
CA GLY A 151 -2.36 -46.88 13.80
C GLY A 151 -2.23 -47.85 12.64
N GLY A 152 -1.92 -49.10 12.94
CA GLY A 152 -2.13 -50.22 12.02
C GLY A 152 -3.60 -50.31 11.62
N ALA A 153 -3.82 -50.46 10.32
CA ALA A 153 -5.11 -50.59 9.64
C ALA A 153 -5.78 -51.98 9.87
N PRO A 154 -6.84 -52.36 9.13
CA PRO A 154 -8.14 -51.71 8.89
C PRO A 154 -9.31 -52.67 9.26
N LYS A 155 -10.57 -52.18 9.27
CA LYS A 155 -11.72 -53.09 9.11
C LYS A 155 -12.87 -52.44 8.35
N ALA A 156 -13.08 -52.96 7.14
CA ALA A 156 -14.27 -52.76 6.34
C ALA A 156 -15.47 -53.49 6.96
N LYS A 157 -16.65 -52.87 6.92
CA LYS A 157 -17.98 -53.51 6.93
C LYS A 157 -19.04 -52.55 6.36
N GLU A 158 -19.28 -52.71 5.06
CA GLU A 158 -20.58 -53.06 4.45
C GLU A 158 -21.91 -52.54 5.08
N THR A 159 -22.57 -51.64 4.33
CA THR A 159 -23.98 -51.71 3.84
C THR A 159 -25.18 -51.24 4.69
N VAL A 160 -25.83 -50.20 4.11
CA VAL A 160 -27.28 -49.87 4.00
C VAL A 160 -28.04 -49.34 5.21
N SER A 161 -28.45 -48.06 5.12
CA SER A 161 -29.86 -47.66 4.93
C SER A 161 -29.99 -46.13 4.88
N ALA A 162 -30.51 -45.61 3.76
CA ALA A 162 -31.17 -44.30 3.72
C ALA A 162 -32.52 -44.41 4.47
N PRO A 163 -33.11 -43.31 4.98
CA PRO A 163 -33.81 -42.39 4.09
C PRO A 163 -33.72 -40.89 4.45
N HIS A 164 -33.90 -40.07 3.41
CA HIS A 164 -34.49 -38.73 3.40
C HIS A 164 -34.00 -37.66 4.41
N ARG A 165 -33.30 -36.65 3.88
CA ARG A 165 -33.81 -35.26 3.87
C ARG A 165 -33.01 -34.39 2.89
N SER A 166 -33.65 -33.98 1.81
CA SER A 166 -33.19 -32.92 0.93
C SER A 166 -33.19 -31.58 1.69
N PRO A 167 -32.12 -30.79 1.71
CA PRO A 167 -32.21 -29.37 1.99
C PRO A 167 -32.51 -28.62 0.69
N GLN A 168 -33.69 -27.99 0.64
CA GLN A 168 -34.08 -27.06 -0.42
C GLN A 168 -33.13 -25.85 -0.48
N PRO A 169 -32.93 -25.25 -1.66
CA PRO A 169 -32.24 -23.98 -1.81
C PRO A 169 -33.10 -22.86 -1.22
N VAL A 170 -32.56 -22.15 -0.23
CA VAL A 170 -33.17 -20.95 0.33
C VAL A 170 -33.06 -19.80 -0.66
N SER A 171 -34.21 -19.28 -1.08
CA SER A 171 -34.36 -18.09 -1.91
C SER A 171 -33.84 -16.83 -1.20
N PRO A 172 -33.22 -15.89 -1.94
CA PRO A 172 -32.78 -14.61 -1.37
C PRO A 172 -33.97 -13.68 -1.06
N PRO A 173 -33.86 -12.81 -0.03
CA PRO A 173 -34.92 -11.87 0.34
C PRO A 173 -35.11 -10.75 -0.70
N PRO A 174 -36.33 -10.18 -0.80
CA PRO A 174 -36.70 -9.19 -1.81
C PRO A 174 -36.01 -7.83 -1.60
N ARG A 175 -35.55 -7.25 -2.71
CA ARG A 175 -34.99 -5.90 -2.83
C ARG A 175 -36.04 -4.84 -2.45
N PRO A 176 -35.71 -3.85 -1.61
CA PRO A 176 -36.53 -2.64 -1.49
C PRO A 176 -36.37 -1.77 -2.75
N LYS A 177 -37.51 -1.39 -3.33
CA LYS A 177 -37.63 -0.48 -4.46
C LYS A 177 -37.10 0.90 -4.04
N ARG A 178 -35.96 1.31 -4.59
CA ARG A 178 -35.45 2.68 -4.47
C ARG A 178 -36.25 3.56 -5.44
N SER A 179 -37.01 4.47 -4.87
CA SER A 179 -37.70 5.55 -5.57
C SER A 179 -36.74 6.32 -6.47
N GLU A 180 -37.20 6.59 -7.69
CA GLU A 180 -36.62 7.57 -8.59
C GLU A 180 -36.62 8.94 -7.91
N THR A 181 -35.42 9.47 -7.66
CA THR A 181 -35.22 10.90 -7.45
C THR A 181 -34.23 11.36 -8.50
N ARG A 182 -34.80 11.99 -9.53
CA ARG A 182 -34.24 12.98 -10.47
C ARG A 182 -32.72 13.07 -10.58
N SER A 183 -32.25 12.76 -11.79
CA SER A 183 -31.03 13.28 -12.39
C SER A 183 -30.81 14.75 -12.05
N ALA A 184 -29.77 15.05 -11.27
CA ALA A 184 -29.15 16.36 -11.25
C ALA A 184 -27.94 16.28 -12.20
N THR A 185 -28.11 16.90 -13.36
CA THR A 185 -27.02 17.28 -14.27
C THR A 185 -26.00 18.09 -13.47
N PRO A 186 -24.69 17.77 -13.47
CA PRO A 186 -23.69 18.75 -13.08
C PRO A 186 -23.65 19.81 -14.18
N THR A 187 -24.41 20.88 -13.98
CA THR A 187 -24.21 22.13 -14.71
C THR A 187 -22.79 22.59 -14.39
N ALA A 188 -21.97 22.71 -15.44
CA ALA A 188 -20.66 23.32 -15.36
C ALA A 188 -20.75 24.69 -14.65
N PRO A 189 -19.78 25.06 -13.80
CA PRO A 189 -19.77 26.39 -13.22
C PRO A 189 -19.72 27.43 -14.35
N PRO A 190 -20.51 28.52 -14.28
CA PRO A 190 -20.38 29.61 -15.22
C PRO A 190 -18.97 30.20 -15.10
N ALA A 191 -18.34 30.50 -16.23
CA ALA A 191 -16.99 31.05 -16.31
C ALA A 191 -16.82 32.41 -15.58
N ASP A 192 -17.92 33.04 -15.19
CA ASP A 192 -17.97 34.30 -14.41
C ASP A 192 -17.43 34.19 -12.96
N ASP A 193 -17.28 32.99 -12.40
CA ASP A 193 -16.75 32.84 -11.04
C ASP A 193 -15.21 33.00 -10.97
N LEU A 194 -14.50 32.84 -12.09
CA LEU A 194 -13.03 33.02 -12.12
C LEU A 194 -12.62 34.48 -12.13
N ASP A 195 -13.32 35.34 -12.88
CA ASP A 195 -13.02 36.77 -12.91
C ASP A 195 -13.24 37.40 -11.52
N ARG A 196 -14.26 36.93 -10.79
CA ARG A 196 -14.52 37.38 -9.43
C ARG A 196 -13.43 36.97 -8.42
N LEU A 197 -12.83 35.79 -8.60
CA LEU A 197 -11.71 35.32 -7.78
C LEU A 197 -10.41 36.06 -8.10
N VAL A 198 -10.23 36.53 -9.34
CA VAL A 198 -9.09 37.37 -9.73
C VAL A 198 -9.21 38.77 -9.11
N ASP A 199 -10.41 39.36 -9.14
CA ASP A 199 -10.68 40.66 -8.51
C ASP A 199 -10.52 40.62 -6.97
N GLU A 200 -10.86 39.49 -6.31
CA GLU A 200 -10.62 39.31 -4.87
C GLU A 200 -9.13 39.14 -4.53
N LEU A 201 -8.32 38.57 -5.42
CA LEU A 201 -6.88 38.40 -5.20
C LEU A 201 -6.13 39.74 -5.30
N ASP A 202 -6.53 40.59 -6.24
CA ASP A 202 -5.93 41.92 -6.45
C ASP A 202 -6.25 42.89 -5.30
N ALA A 203 -7.37 42.67 -4.59
CA ALA A 203 -7.75 43.46 -3.41
C ALA A 203 -6.93 43.14 -2.14
N PHE A 204 -6.19 42.01 -2.12
CA PHE A 204 -5.38 41.60 -0.96
C PHE A 204 -3.96 42.18 -0.97
N ASP A 205 -3.53 42.79 -2.08
CA ASP A 205 -2.18 43.36 -2.26
C ASP A 205 -2.14 44.91 -2.22
N GLY A 206 -3.18 45.54 -1.64
CA GLY A 206 -3.34 46.99 -1.47
C GLY A 206 -3.17 47.50 -0.04
#